data_AF-A0A0B8P784-F1
#
_entry.id   AF-A0A0B8P784-F1
#
_cell.length_a   1.000
_cell.length_b   1.000
_cell.length_c   1.000
_cell.angle_alpha   90.00
_cell.angle_beta   90.00
_cell.angle_gamma   90.00
#
_symmetry.space_group_name_H-M   'P 1'
#
loop_
_entity.id
_entity.type
_entity.pdbx_description
1 polymer ?
#
loop_
_entity_poly.entity_id
_entity_poly.type
_entity_poly.pdbx_seq_one_letter_code
_entity_poly.pdbx_strand_id
1 'polypeptide(L)'
;MDERSSQVFETLVNKHKPMKFLPAPNELEEDDTSLTLSDLTTHLENNSGGKRHQDNALQTQLFTRALDTRLLKIHSEALTFVQEQGMDILYIATGFLKWYEDQNSDKARYAPLVLIPVELFRGEAGEAFKLNYTQAELGTNLTLASKLKMDFGIELPIFDEDQEEFELEHYFAEVEKAISRESRWEVTRDKIALSFFSFGKFQMYQDLSEEAWPEGKKPSQNTIIEKLFGGGFESDSKLLSETPMDVNKAEAIQLVLDSDSSQTEAVLAAKSGANLVIQGPPGTGKSQTITNIISQALADDKKILFVAEKMAALDVVKRRLDNCNIGDAVLELHSHKANKKSVLSSLEDTLLQASPVTPQRSEDIEQLVALRARLDAYTKAVNTPVSETGVTYQVALGHAMKSEEKLEGLDTGNLPKVTEPVANWTHSQYTKSLGHVQELVDYLEEHGAPIHNLYHSTKLTEFSPAKHSQATSLAKGLIDSQQGLLEAVAELNQQAELANEVKCYESALTALNSLEHIANKPELMGIDVSKDLWLERGEQILEQARLGVKLQGSKSELEQEFAPQAFEHDWTSTRRVRHYGQEMVALSLW
;
A
#
# COMPACT_ATOMS: atom_id res chain seq x y z
N MET A 1 -25.05 0.34 -52.68
CA MET A 1 -24.65 -1.01 -53.16
C MET A 1 -25.65 -1.42 -54.22
N ASP A 2 -25.27 -2.27 -55.18
CA ASP A 2 -26.20 -2.80 -56.19
C ASP A 2 -26.79 -4.12 -55.68
N GLU A 3 -27.69 -4.04 -54.70
CA GLU A 3 -28.30 -5.23 -54.06
C GLU A 3 -29.77 -5.00 -53.77
N ARG A 4 -30.52 -6.09 -53.62
CA ARG A 4 -31.93 -6.04 -53.21
C ARG A 4 -32.05 -6.02 -51.68
N SER A 5 -32.79 -5.04 -51.15
CA SER A 5 -32.93 -4.88 -49.70
C SER A 5 -33.53 -6.12 -49.03
N SER A 6 -34.55 -6.71 -49.66
CA SER A 6 -35.21 -7.94 -49.20
C SER A 6 -34.25 -9.13 -49.14
N GLN A 7 -33.30 -9.22 -50.08
CA GLN A 7 -32.33 -10.29 -50.07
C GLN A 7 -31.24 -10.10 -49.01
N VAL A 8 -30.75 -8.87 -48.84
CA VAL A 8 -29.77 -8.56 -47.79
C VAL A 8 -30.37 -8.88 -46.42
N PHE A 9 -31.64 -8.52 -46.21
CA PHE A 9 -32.39 -8.85 -45.00
C PHE A 9 -32.51 -10.37 -44.81
N GLU A 10 -32.98 -11.09 -45.82
CA GLU A 10 -33.11 -12.56 -45.79
C GLU A 10 -31.76 -13.26 -45.49
N THR A 11 -30.65 -12.76 -46.04
CA THR A 11 -29.33 -13.39 -45.88
C THR A 11 -28.72 -13.11 -44.51
N LEU A 12 -28.75 -11.85 -44.06
CA LEU A 12 -28.14 -11.42 -42.80
C LEU A 12 -29.04 -11.72 -41.59
N VAL A 13 -30.33 -11.39 -41.66
CA VAL A 13 -31.28 -11.48 -40.55
C VAL A 13 -31.87 -12.89 -40.47
N ASN A 14 -32.57 -13.35 -41.50
CA ASN A 14 -33.29 -14.63 -41.41
C ASN A 14 -32.33 -15.83 -41.40
N LYS A 15 -31.34 -15.85 -42.31
CA LYS A 15 -30.39 -16.96 -42.46
C LYS A 15 -29.14 -16.84 -41.60
N HIS A 16 -28.88 -15.69 -40.96
CA HIS A 16 -27.68 -15.44 -40.15
C HIS A 16 -26.37 -15.77 -40.88
N LYS A 17 -26.29 -15.50 -42.20
CA LYS A 17 -25.11 -15.80 -43.02
C LYS A 17 -24.27 -14.54 -43.25
N PRO A 18 -22.94 -14.62 -43.06
CA PRO A 18 -22.05 -13.51 -43.37
C PRO A 18 -22.09 -13.16 -44.87
N MET A 19 -22.07 -11.87 -45.17
CA MET A 19 -21.90 -11.36 -46.54
C MET A 19 -20.50 -10.78 -46.75
N LYS A 20 -19.92 -10.94 -47.93
CA LYS A 20 -18.61 -10.36 -48.32
C LYS A 20 -18.82 -9.10 -49.15
N PHE A 21 -17.83 -8.22 -49.25
CA PHE A 21 -17.90 -7.08 -50.18
C PHE A 21 -17.23 -7.42 -51.51
N LEU A 22 -17.89 -7.07 -52.63
CA LEU A 22 -17.28 -7.14 -53.96
C LEU A 22 -16.90 -5.73 -54.45
N PRO A 23 -15.68 -5.56 -54.98
CA PRO A 23 -15.29 -4.31 -55.62
C PRO A 23 -16.01 -4.13 -56.95
N ALA A 24 -16.04 -2.89 -57.44
CA ALA A 24 -16.47 -2.60 -58.79
C ALA A 24 -15.55 -3.31 -59.82
N PRO A 25 -16.08 -3.81 -60.95
CA PRO A 25 -15.27 -4.42 -62.01
C PRO A 25 -14.20 -3.45 -62.52
N ASN A 26 -12.93 -3.91 -62.59
CA ASN A 26 -11.82 -3.07 -63.05
C ASN A 26 -12.00 -2.55 -64.50
N GLU A 27 -12.88 -3.16 -65.30
CA GLU A 27 -13.22 -2.72 -66.65
C GLU A 27 -13.91 -1.35 -66.69
N LEU A 28 -14.50 -0.93 -65.57
CA LEU A 28 -15.18 0.35 -65.40
C LEU A 28 -14.26 1.40 -64.74
N GLU A 29 -12.99 1.07 -64.49
CA GLU A 29 -12.00 1.96 -63.89
C GLU A 29 -11.47 2.93 -64.96
N GLU A 30 -12.15 4.05 -65.14
CA GLU A 30 -11.69 5.18 -65.97
C GLU A 30 -10.79 6.11 -65.14
N ASP A 31 -9.75 6.68 -65.76
CA ASP A 31 -8.90 7.69 -65.12
C ASP A 31 -9.75 8.95 -64.81
N ASP A 32 -9.96 9.20 -63.51
CA ASP A 32 -10.50 10.45 -62.91
C ASP A 32 -12.04 10.65 -62.81
N THR A 33 -12.87 9.66 -63.14
CA THR A 33 -14.35 9.72 -62.96
C THR A 33 -14.85 8.77 -61.87
N SER A 34 -15.74 9.26 -60.99
CA SER A 34 -16.43 8.41 -60.01
C SER A 34 -17.51 7.57 -60.68
N LEU A 35 -17.39 6.24 -60.61
CA LEU A 35 -18.39 5.32 -61.13
C LEU A 35 -19.77 5.57 -60.50
N THR A 36 -20.79 5.82 -61.33
CA THR A 36 -22.16 5.98 -60.82
C THR A 36 -22.80 4.61 -60.54
N LEU A 37 -23.76 4.56 -59.60
CA LEU A 37 -24.50 3.31 -59.33
C LEU A 37 -25.20 2.80 -60.60
N SER A 38 -25.79 3.70 -61.39
CA SER A 38 -26.54 3.36 -62.61
C SER A 38 -25.65 2.68 -63.65
N ASP A 39 -24.42 3.16 -63.83
CA ASP A 39 -23.49 2.57 -64.80
C ASP A 39 -23.04 1.17 -64.36
N LEU A 40 -22.76 1.01 -63.06
CA LEU A 40 -22.44 -0.28 -62.46
C LEU A 40 -23.60 -1.28 -62.62
N THR A 41 -24.82 -0.89 -62.25
CA THR A 41 -26.02 -1.73 -62.35
C THR A 41 -26.25 -2.17 -63.79
N THR A 42 -26.13 -1.26 -64.76
CA THR A 42 -26.32 -1.56 -66.19
C THR A 42 -25.27 -2.57 -66.70
N HIS A 43 -23.99 -2.38 -66.32
CA HIS A 43 -22.92 -3.29 -66.70
C HIS A 43 -23.13 -4.71 -66.11
N LEU A 44 -23.52 -4.79 -64.84
CA LEU A 44 -23.76 -6.06 -64.17
C LEU A 44 -25.04 -6.77 -64.65
N GLU A 45 -26.07 -6.01 -65.04
CA GLU A 45 -27.27 -6.57 -65.69
C GLU A 45 -26.92 -7.29 -66.99
N ASN A 46 -26.08 -6.68 -67.81
CA ASN A 46 -25.67 -7.26 -69.08
C ASN A 46 -24.78 -8.51 -68.90
N ASN A 47 -23.91 -8.52 -67.89
CA ASN A 47 -22.96 -9.62 -67.69
C ASN A 47 -23.51 -10.78 -66.85
N SER A 48 -24.24 -10.49 -65.77
CA SER A 48 -24.64 -11.48 -64.75
C SER A 48 -26.15 -11.60 -64.55
N GLY A 49 -26.94 -10.71 -65.15
CA GLY A 49 -28.41 -10.69 -65.04
C GLY A 49 -28.89 -10.62 -63.59
N GLY A 50 -30.09 -11.14 -63.32
CA GLY A 50 -30.70 -11.12 -61.99
C GLY A 50 -30.11 -12.11 -60.98
N LYS A 51 -29.22 -13.02 -61.41
CA LYS A 51 -28.54 -13.97 -60.51
C LYS A 51 -27.47 -13.30 -59.65
N ARG A 52 -27.01 -12.10 -60.03
CA ARG A 52 -25.97 -11.36 -59.31
C ARG A 52 -26.34 -11.06 -57.86
N HIS A 53 -27.62 -10.86 -57.59
CA HIS A 53 -28.07 -10.61 -56.23
C HIS A 53 -28.07 -11.89 -55.40
N GLN A 54 -28.26 -13.08 -55.99
CA GLN A 54 -28.50 -14.37 -55.29
C GLN A 54 -27.30 -14.94 -54.51
N ASP A 55 -26.16 -14.28 -54.54
CA ASP A 55 -24.98 -14.72 -53.80
C ASP A 55 -24.92 -14.11 -52.38
N ASN A 56 -23.82 -14.38 -51.66
CA ASN A 56 -23.56 -13.81 -50.34
C ASN A 56 -22.57 -12.64 -50.44
N ALA A 57 -22.65 -11.87 -51.52
CA ALA A 57 -21.73 -10.79 -51.79
C ALA A 57 -22.52 -9.47 -51.89
N LEU A 58 -21.88 -8.38 -51.46
CA LEU A 58 -22.43 -7.03 -51.47
C LEU A 58 -21.67 -6.26 -52.54
N GLN A 59 -22.29 -6.07 -53.69
CA GLN A 59 -21.67 -5.36 -54.78
C GLN A 59 -21.54 -3.85 -54.49
N THR A 60 -20.30 -3.36 -54.50
CA THR A 60 -19.98 -1.95 -54.22
C THR A 60 -19.58 -1.18 -55.48
N GLN A 61 -19.70 0.14 -55.41
CA GLN A 61 -19.23 1.07 -56.46
C GLN A 61 -17.73 1.38 -56.35
N LEU A 62 -17.05 0.85 -55.33
CA LEU A 62 -15.66 1.18 -55.05
C LEU A 62 -14.75 0.12 -55.66
N PHE A 63 -13.69 0.55 -56.35
CA PHE A 63 -12.62 -0.34 -56.78
C PHE A 63 -11.82 -0.86 -55.58
N THR A 64 -11.12 -1.97 -55.78
CA THR A 64 -10.46 -2.77 -54.72
C THR A 64 -9.70 -1.93 -53.69
N ARG A 65 -8.78 -1.04 -54.12
CA ARG A 65 -7.97 -0.22 -53.20
C ARG A 65 -8.81 0.77 -52.38
N ALA A 66 -9.79 1.42 -53.01
CA ALA A 66 -10.66 2.38 -52.36
C ALA A 66 -11.62 1.68 -51.39
N LEU A 67 -12.13 0.51 -51.77
CA LEU A 67 -12.98 -0.34 -50.95
C LEU A 67 -12.24 -0.80 -49.69
N ASP A 68 -11.05 -1.37 -49.82
CA ASP A 68 -10.25 -1.86 -48.69
C ASP A 68 -9.92 -0.74 -47.71
N THR A 69 -9.50 0.43 -48.24
CA THR A 69 -9.21 1.61 -47.41
C THR A 69 -10.47 2.08 -46.66
N ARG A 70 -11.62 2.09 -47.34
CA ARG A 70 -12.89 2.53 -46.75
C ARG A 70 -13.40 1.55 -45.69
N LEU A 71 -13.36 0.26 -45.95
CA LEU A 71 -13.76 -0.78 -45.00
C LEU A 71 -12.84 -0.83 -43.78
N LEU A 72 -11.52 -0.67 -43.98
CA LEU A 72 -10.57 -0.58 -42.87
C LEU A 72 -10.88 0.63 -41.97
N LYS A 73 -11.18 1.79 -42.56
CA LYS A 73 -11.58 2.98 -41.81
C LYS A 73 -12.89 2.78 -41.05
N ILE A 74 -13.91 2.22 -41.70
CA ILE A 74 -15.21 1.96 -41.04
C ILE A 74 -15.02 0.94 -39.90
N HIS A 75 -14.23 -0.12 -40.11
CA HIS A 75 -13.94 -1.09 -39.08
C HIS A 75 -13.20 -0.47 -37.89
N SER A 76 -12.15 0.33 -38.12
CA SER A 76 -11.41 0.97 -37.02
C SER A 76 -12.26 2.00 -36.26
N GLU A 77 -13.07 2.78 -36.96
CA GLU A 77 -13.98 3.76 -36.37
C GLU A 77 -15.09 3.06 -35.57
N ALA A 78 -15.70 1.98 -36.10
CA ALA A 78 -16.68 1.17 -35.38
C ALA A 78 -16.10 0.58 -34.09
N LEU A 79 -14.91 -0.03 -34.16
CA LEU A 79 -14.22 -0.58 -32.99
C LEU A 79 -13.92 0.50 -31.94
N THR A 80 -13.54 1.71 -32.39
CA THR A 80 -13.29 2.84 -31.50
C THR A 80 -14.56 3.26 -30.76
N PHE A 81 -15.71 3.35 -31.44
CA PHE A 81 -16.99 3.69 -30.79
C PHE A 81 -17.41 2.65 -29.75
N VAL A 82 -17.22 1.37 -30.05
CA VAL A 82 -17.45 0.29 -29.08
C VAL A 82 -16.52 0.44 -27.87
N GLN A 83 -15.21 0.60 -28.09
CA GLN A 83 -14.23 0.65 -26.98
C GLN A 83 -14.38 1.90 -26.11
N GLU A 84 -14.63 3.05 -26.73
CA GLU A 84 -14.68 4.34 -26.03
C GLU A 84 -16.06 4.67 -25.46
N GLN A 85 -17.14 4.28 -26.14
CA GLN A 85 -18.52 4.65 -25.77
C GLN A 85 -19.41 3.44 -25.45
N GLY A 86 -18.96 2.21 -25.71
CA GLY A 86 -19.77 1.01 -25.50
C GLY A 86 -21.02 0.94 -26.39
N MET A 87 -21.03 1.64 -27.53
CA MET A 87 -22.19 1.74 -28.41
C MET A 87 -21.93 1.13 -29.78
N ASP A 88 -22.82 0.22 -30.19
CA ASP A 88 -22.87 -0.32 -31.54
C ASP A 88 -23.64 0.62 -32.46
N ILE A 89 -22.89 1.39 -33.25
CA ILE A 89 -23.45 2.41 -34.14
C ILE A 89 -23.32 2.07 -35.62
N LEU A 90 -22.77 0.90 -35.97
CA LEU A 90 -22.61 0.47 -37.35
C LEU A 90 -23.86 -0.29 -37.82
N TYR A 91 -24.52 0.25 -38.85
CA TYR A 91 -25.71 -0.36 -39.44
C TYR A 91 -25.59 -0.46 -40.95
N ILE A 92 -26.17 -1.52 -41.51
CA ILE A 92 -26.55 -1.54 -42.92
C ILE A 92 -27.99 -1.04 -43.03
N ALA A 93 -28.13 0.12 -43.66
CA ALA A 93 -29.41 0.76 -43.92
C ALA A 93 -30.02 0.20 -45.20
N THR A 94 -31.29 -0.19 -45.14
CA THR A 94 -32.07 -0.72 -46.26
C THR A 94 -33.36 0.06 -46.44
N GLY A 95 -33.69 0.36 -47.70
CA GLY A 95 -34.81 1.23 -48.05
C GLY A 95 -34.57 2.68 -47.62
N PHE A 96 -34.78 3.62 -48.53
CA PHE A 96 -34.67 5.04 -48.21
C PHE A 96 -35.92 5.78 -48.61
N LEU A 97 -36.40 6.65 -47.72
CA LEU A 97 -37.38 7.66 -48.08
C LEU A 97 -36.64 8.81 -48.76
N LYS A 98 -36.99 9.08 -50.01
CA LYS A 98 -36.66 10.32 -50.72
C LYS A 98 -37.75 11.33 -50.42
N TRP A 99 -37.41 12.41 -49.73
CA TRP A 99 -38.36 13.43 -49.28
C TRP A 99 -37.82 14.84 -49.49
N TYR A 100 -38.71 15.82 -49.38
CA TYR A 100 -38.41 17.24 -49.54
C TYR A 100 -38.91 17.99 -48.31
N GLU A 101 -38.08 18.89 -47.79
CA GLU A 101 -38.36 19.63 -46.55
C GLU A 101 -39.41 20.73 -46.73
N ASP A 102 -39.50 21.28 -47.94
CA ASP A 102 -40.48 22.28 -48.34
C ASP A 102 -40.94 21.96 -49.77
N GLN A 103 -42.17 22.33 -50.12
CA GLN A 103 -42.72 22.13 -51.46
C GLN A 103 -41.91 22.87 -52.54
N ASN A 104 -41.24 23.96 -52.19
CA ASN A 104 -40.39 24.77 -53.07
C ASN A 104 -38.92 24.36 -53.04
N SER A 105 -38.54 23.39 -52.21
CA SER A 105 -37.15 22.94 -52.15
C SER A 105 -36.83 22.01 -53.32
N ASP A 106 -35.70 22.27 -53.98
CA ASP A 106 -35.15 21.40 -55.01
C ASP A 106 -34.19 20.34 -54.44
N LYS A 107 -33.86 20.44 -53.15
CA LYS A 107 -32.91 19.54 -52.50
C LYS A 107 -33.62 18.30 -51.97
N ALA A 108 -33.53 17.20 -52.72
CA ALA A 108 -33.98 15.89 -52.26
C ALA A 108 -33.13 15.42 -51.07
N ARG A 109 -33.80 15.03 -49.98
CA ARG A 109 -33.21 14.40 -48.80
C ARG A 109 -33.49 12.90 -48.84
N TYR A 110 -32.54 12.11 -48.34
CA TYR A 110 -32.67 10.66 -48.26
C TYR A 110 -32.50 10.26 -46.80
N ALA A 111 -33.48 9.53 -46.26
CA ALA A 111 -33.41 8.99 -44.91
C ALA A 111 -33.65 7.48 -44.95
N PRO A 112 -32.82 6.68 -44.26
CA PRO A 112 -33.01 5.23 -44.23
C PRO A 112 -34.31 4.88 -43.50
N LEU A 113 -34.95 3.79 -43.90
CA LEU A 113 -36.18 3.28 -43.31
C LEU A 113 -35.90 2.20 -42.28
N VAL A 114 -35.08 1.21 -42.64
CA VAL A 114 -34.73 0.05 -41.80
C VAL A 114 -33.23 -0.02 -41.62
N LEU A 115 -32.81 -0.29 -40.39
CA LEU A 115 -31.42 -0.28 -39.95
C LEU A 115 -31.10 -1.62 -39.30
N ILE A 116 -30.23 -2.37 -39.94
CA ILE A 116 -29.80 -3.69 -39.47
C ILE A 116 -28.43 -3.50 -38.78
N PRO A 117 -28.31 -3.75 -37.47
CA PRO A 117 -27.05 -3.59 -36.74
C PRO A 117 -26.07 -4.67 -37.18
N VAL A 118 -24.87 -4.25 -37.56
CA VAL A 118 -23.89 -5.15 -38.19
C VAL A 118 -22.48 -4.92 -37.66
N GLU A 119 -21.70 -5.97 -37.64
CA GLU A 119 -20.27 -5.93 -37.35
C GLU A 119 -19.45 -6.20 -38.62
N LEU A 120 -18.32 -5.49 -38.75
CA LEU A 120 -17.30 -5.78 -39.75
C LEU A 120 -16.20 -6.62 -39.12
N PHE A 121 -15.94 -7.79 -39.69
CA PHE A 121 -14.89 -8.69 -39.20
C PHE A 121 -14.05 -9.25 -40.35
N ARG A 122 -12.83 -9.67 -40.03
CA ARG A 122 -11.91 -10.39 -40.92
C ARG A 122 -11.17 -11.44 -40.09
N GLY A 123 -10.91 -12.62 -40.65
CA GLY A 123 -10.22 -13.69 -39.93
C GLY A 123 -8.73 -13.38 -39.75
N GLU A 124 -8.02 -13.25 -40.87
CA GLU A 124 -6.59 -12.95 -40.89
C GLU A 124 -6.27 -11.63 -41.59
N ALA A 125 -5.07 -11.10 -41.33
CA ALA A 125 -4.55 -9.94 -42.05
C ALA A 125 -4.34 -10.28 -43.53
N GLY A 126 -5.23 -9.80 -44.38
CA GLY A 126 -5.23 -10.07 -45.84
C GLY A 126 -6.50 -10.73 -46.35
N GLU A 127 -7.37 -11.24 -45.46
CA GLU A 127 -8.71 -11.66 -45.86
C GLU A 127 -9.63 -10.46 -46.12
N ALA A 128 -10.58 -10.65 -47.04
CA ALA A 128 -11.63 -9.69 -47.29
C ALA A 128 -12.55 -9.54 -46.06
N PHE A 129 -12.93 -8.29 -45.77
CA PHE A 129 -13.91 -8.02 -44.73
C PHE A 129 -15.25 -8.69 -45.03
N LYS A 130 -15.87 -9.19 -43.98
CA LYS A 130 -17.21 -9.78 -43.97
C LYS A 130 -18.11 -8.95 -43.06
N LEU A 131 -19.39 -8.94 -43.38
CA LEU A 131 -20.44 -8.31 -42.62
C LEU A 131 -21.29 -9.38 -41.94
N ASN A 132 -21.48 -9.26 -40.63
CA ASN A 132 -22.36 -10.11 -39.82
C ASN A 132 -23.47 -9.26 -39.19
N TYR A 133 -24.66 -9.83 -39.07
CA TYR A 133 -25.71 -9.30 -38.21
C TYR A 133 -25.35 -9.58 -36.75
N THR A 134 -25.39 -8.54 -35.89
CA THR A 134 -25.02 -8.67 -34.48
C THR A 134 -26.08 -9.34 -33.61
N GLN A 135 -27.26 -9.63 -34.17
CA GLN A 135 -28.44 -10.11 -33.42
C GLN A 135 -28.98 -9.10 -32.40
N ALA A 136 -28.55 -7.84 -32.49
CA ALA A 136 -29.22 -6.75 -31.80
C ALA A 136 -30.57 -6.43 -32.48
N GLU A 137 -31.50 -5.88 -31.71
CA GLU A 137 -32.86 -5.52 -32.16
C GLU A 137 -32.81 -4.70 -33.46
N LEU A 138 -33.62 -5.08 -34.44
CA LEU A 138 -33.70 -4.31 -35.68
C LEU A 138 -34.43 -2.99 -35.42
N GLY A 139 -33.88 -1.91 -35.96
CA GLY A 139 -34.42 -0.57 -35.76
C GLY A 139 -35.01 0.00 -37.03
N THR A 140 -36.03 0.85 -36.86
CA THR A 140 -36.35 1.87 -37.86
C THR A 140 -35.65 3.17 -37.53
N ASN A 141 -35.64 4.09 -38.49
CA ASN A 141 -35.16 5.43 -38.22
C ASN A 141 -36.18 6.22 -37.38
N LEU A 142 -36.08 6.10 -36.06
CA LEU A 142 -36.97 6.78 -35.09
C LEU A 142 -36.97 8.31 -35.25
N THR A 143 -35.82 8.89 -35.63
CA THR A 143 -35.72 10.34 -35.86
C THR A 143 -36.50 10.77 -37.11
N LEU A 144 -36.52 9.92 -38.14
CA LEU A 144 -37.35 10.15 -39.32
C LEU A 144 -38.82 10.05 -38.97
N ALA A 145 -39.24 8.96 -38.30
CA ALA A 145 -40.64 8.78 -37.89
C ALA A 145 -41.17 9.99 -37.10
N SER A 146 -40.36 10.50 -36.17
CA SER A 146 -40.74 11.65 -35.34
C SER A 146 -40.76 12.96 -36.11
N LYS A 147 -39.79 13.18 -37.01
CA LYS A 147 -39.78 14.34 -37.91
C LYS A 147 -41.02 14.36 -38.82
N LEU A 148 -41.39 13.20 -39.37
CA LEU A 148 -42.58 13.06 -40.22
C LEU A 148 -43.87 13.31 -39.44
N LYS A 149 -43.96 12.79 -38.21
CA LYS A 149 -45.12 13.02 -37.35
C LYS A 149 -45.27 14.48 -36.94
N MET A 150 -44.18 15.13 -36.51
CA MET A 150 -44.21 16.50 -36.00
C MET A 150 -44.42 17.55 -37.10
N ASP A 151 -43.70 17.44 -38.21
CA ASP A 151 -43.67 18.50 -39.23
C ASP A 151 -44.69 18.28 -40.36
N PHE A 152 -44.99 17.02 -40.67
CA PHE A 152 -45.84 16.64 -41.81
C PHE A 152 -47.13 15.93 -41.40
N GLY A 153 -47.30 15.59 -40.11
CA GLY A 153 -48.46 14.82 -39.62
C GLY A 153 -48.56 13.41 -40.21
N ILE A 154 -47.45 12.86 -40.71
CA ILE A 154 -47.39 11.51 -41.29
C ILE A 154 -46.91 10.55 -40.21
N GLU A 155 -47.73 9.55 -39.89
CA GLU A 155 -47.33 8.45 -39.01
C GLU A 155 -46.85 7.27 -39.86
N LEU A 156 -45.60 6.84 -39.62
CA LEU A 156 -45.06 5.64 -40.26
C LEU A 156 -45.63 4.37 -39.61
N PRO A 157 -45.79 3.27 -40.37
CA PRO A 157 -46.20 1.99 -39.82
C PRO A 157 -45.20 1.49 -38.77
N ILE A 158 -45.71 0.74 -37.80
CA ILE A 158 -44.87 0.08 -36.78
C ILE A 158 -44.08 -1.02 -37.48
N PHE A 159 -42.77 -1.05 -37.21
CA PHE A 159 -41.90 -2.14 -37.63
C PHE A 159 -41.90 -3.18 -36.52
N ASP A 160 -42.50 -4.33 -36.79
CA ASP A 160 -42.68 -5.41 -35.83
C ASP A 160 -42.00 -6.67 -36.38
N GLU A 161 -40.77 -6.91 -35.95
CA GLU A 161 -39.94 -8.04 -36.40
C GLU A 161 -40.38 -9.39 -35.83
N ASP A 162 -41.13 -9.39 -34.72
CA ASP A 162 -41.55 -10.60 -34.01
C ASP A 162 -42.76 -11.30 -34.66
N GLN A 163 -43.31 -10.71 -35.73
CA GLN A 163 -44.38 -11.35 -36.51
C GLN A 163 -43.82 -12.58 -37.27
N GLU A 164 -44.48 -13.73 -37.11
CA GLU A 164 -44.05 -15.03 -37.70
C GLU A 164 -43.81 -14.98 -39.22
N GLU A 165 -44.36 -13.98 -39.92
CA GLU A 165 -44.21 -13.75 -41.36
C GLU A 165 -43.77 -12.31 -41.69
N PHE A 166 -42.79 -11.74 -40.97
CA PHE A 166 -42.29 -10.41 -41.31
C PHE A 166 -41.58 -10.38 -42.69
N GLU A 167 -42.16 -9.63 -43.64
CA GLU A 167 -41.57 -9.37 -44.95
C GLU A 167 -41.19 -7.89 -45.13
N LEU A 168 -39.91 -7.63 -45.39
CA LEU A 168 -39.40 -6.27 -45.59
C LEU A 168 -40.11 -5.51 -46.73
N GLU A 169 -40.49 -6.21 -47.80
CA GLU A 169 -41.23 -5.61 -48.92
C GLU A 169 -42.62 -5.13 -48.52
N HIS A 170 -43.27 -5.85 -47.60
CA HIS A 170 -44.58 -5.45 -47.08
C HIS A 170 -44.47 -4.16 -46.28
N TYR A 171 -43.45 -4.05 -45.41
CA TYR A 171 -43.18 -2.82 -44.68
C TYR A 171 -42.95 -1.62 -45.60
N PHE A 172 -42.16 -1.78 -46.68
CA PHE A 172 -41.98 -0.70 -47.66
C PHE A 172 -43.28 -0.29 -48.35
N ALA A 173 -44.16 -1.25 -48.69
CA ALA A 173 -45.46 -0.95 -49.26
C ALA A 173 -46.37 -0.17 -48.29
N GLU A 174 -46.33 -0.48 -46.99
CA GLU A 174 -47.07 0.27 -45.98
C GLU A 174 -46.53 1.69 -45.79
N VAL A 175 -45.20 1.87 -45.85
CA VAL A 175 -44.58 3.21 -45.84
C VAL A 175 -44.98 4.01 -47.09
N GLU A 176 -45.00 3.40 -48.27
CA GLU A 176 -45.46 4.04 -49.51
C GLU A 176 -46.92 4.49 -49.41
N LYS A 177 -47.79 3.69 -48.77
CA LYS A 177 -49.19 4.09 -48.49
C LYS A 177 -49.24 5.30 -47.56
N ALA A 178 -48.43 5.32 -46.50
CA ALA A 178 -48.39 6.42 -45.54
C ALA A 178 -47.98 7.76 -46.17
N ILE A 179 -47.04 7.73 -47.13
CA ILE A 179 -46.56 8.94 -47.82
C ILE A 179 -47.34 9.29 -49.10
N SER A 180 -48.35 8.51 -49.48
CA SER A 180 -49.04 8.62 -50.78
C SER A 180 -49.65 10.00 -51.11
N ARG A 181 -49.87 10.83 -50.09
CA ARG A 181 -50.35 12.22 -50.25
C ARG A 181 -49.26 13.18 -50.78
N GLU A 182 -47.99 12.82 -50.60
CA GLU A 182 -46.84 13.63 -51.00
C GLU A 182 -46.33 13.19 -52.38
N SER A 183 -46.75 13.90 -53.43
CA SER A 183 -46.52 13.51 -54.83
C SER A 183 -45.05 13.46 -55.26
N ARG A 184 -44.16 14.16 -54.57
CA ARG A 184 -42.71 14.19 -54.87
C ARG A 184 -41.93 13.14 -54.08
N TRP A 185 -42.54 12.50 -53.09
CA TRP A 185 -41.85 11.60 -52.19
C TRP A 185 -41.90 10.17 -52.73
N GLU A 186 -40.84 9.42 -52.48
CA GLU A 186 -40.67 8.09 -53.06
C GLU A 186 -39.87 7.20 -52.10
N VAL A 187 -40.26 5.93 -51.97
CA VAL A 187 -39.45 4.93 -51.30
C VAL A 187 -38.50 4.29 -52.30
N THR A 188 -37.21 4.54 -52.12
CA THR A 188 -36.14 3.86 -52.87
C THR A 188 -35.83 2.53 -52.18
N ARG A 189 -36.60 1.49 -52.49
CA ARG A 189 -36.57 0.18 -51.81
C ARG A 189 -35.17 -0.45 -51.76
N ASP A 190 -34.47 -0.49 -52.89
CA ASP A 190 -33.17 -1.17 -53.04
C ASP A 190 -31.95 -0.26 -52.78
N LYS A 191 -32.17 0.92 -52.20
CA LYS A 191 -31.05 1.77 -51.79
C LYS A 191 -30.47 1.22 -50.50
N ILE A 192 -29.21 0.76 -50.57
CA ILE A 192 -28.49 0.17 -49.44
C ILE A 192 -27.19 0.92 -49.17
N ALA A 193 -26.96 1.25 -47.89
CA ALA A 193 -25.74 1.92 -47.43
C ALA A 193 -25.26 1.38 -46.09
N LEU A 194 -23.95 1.13 -45.97
CA LEU A 194 -23.28 0.85 -44.70
C LEU A 194 -22.80 2.17 -44.08
N SER A 195 -23.26 2.50 -42.88
CA SER A 195 -22.85 3.74 -42.23
C SER A 195 -23.02 3.72 -40.72
N PHE A 196 -22.57 4.80 -40.10
CA PHE A 196 -22.73 5.05 -38.68
C PHE A 196 -24.04 5.81 -38.44
N PHE A 197 -24.90 5.24 -37.60
CA PHE A 197 -26.15 5.86 -37.20
C PHE A 197 -26.24 5.86 -35.67
N SER A 198 -26.41 7.05 -35.09
CA SER A 198 -26.50 7.22 -33.63
C SER A 198 -27.86 7.81 -33.28
N PHE A 199 -28.66 7.01 -32.57
CA PHE A 199 -30.00 7.40 -32.11
C PHE A 199 -30.06 7.70 -30.61
N GLY A 200 -28.95 7.53 -29.88
CA GLY A 200 -28.91 7.67 -28.43
C GLY A 200 -29.50 9.00 -27.94
N LYS A 201 -29.21 10.12 -28.62
CA LYS A 201 -29.77 11.43 -28.26
C LYS A 201 -31.29 11.49 -28.37
N PHE A 202 -31.87 10.84 -29.37
CA PHE A 202 -33.32 10.84 -29.55
C PHE A 202 -33.99 9.90 -28.55
N GLN A 203 -33.37 8.75 -28.26
CA GLN A 203 -33.82 7.87 -27.18
C GLN A 203 -33.81 8.60 -25.84
N MET A 204 -32.71 9.29 -25.51
CA MET A 204 -32.62 10.14 -24.31
C MET A 204 -33.72 11.21 -24.26
N TYR A 205 -34.10 11.79 -25.40
CA TYR A 205 -35.20 12.76 -25.46
C TYR A 205 -36.56 12.09 -25.16
N GLN A 206 -36.82 10.90 -25.71
CA GLN A 206 -38.02 10.13 -25.38
C GLN A 206 -38.03 9.71 -23.90
N ASP A 207 -36.89 9.29 -23.37
CA ASP A 207 -36.71 8.92 -21.97
C ASP A 207 -36.91 10.13 -21.03
N LEU A 208 -36.81 11.37 -21.52
CA LEU A 208 -37.13 12.57 -20.74
C LEU A 208 -38.62 12.93 -20.76
N SER A 209 -39.43 12.28 -21.60
CA SER A 209 -40.88 12.52 -21.64
C SER A 209 -41.53 12.12 -20.31
N GLU A 210 -42.50 12.91 -19.84
CA GLU A 210 -43.18 12.61 -18.57
C GLU A 210 -43.98 11.30 -18.60
N GLU A 211 -44.38 10.89 -19.80
CA GLU A 211 -45.17 9.68 -20.07
C GLU A 211 -44.34 8.40 -19.90
N ALA A 212 -43.02 8.47 -20.06
CA ALA A 212 -42.11 7.34 -19.93
C ALA A 212 -41.85 6.92 -18.48
N TRP A 213 -42.21 7.74 -17.49
CA TRP A 213 -41.88 7.48 -16.07
C TRP A 213 -43.10 7.12 -15.23
N PRO A 214 -42.95 6.18 -14.27
CA PRO A 214 -43.97 5.92 -13.26
C PRO A 214 -44.28 7.16 -12.41
N GLU A 215 -45.50 7.22 -11.88
CA GLU A 215 -45.91 8.28 -10.98
C GLU A 215 -44.97 8.39 -9.77
N GLY A 216 -44.55 9.61 -9.43
CA GLY A 216 -43.62 9.89 -8.32
C GLY A 216 -42.14 9.62 -8.63
N LYS A 217 -41.80 9.12 -9.83
CA LYS A 217 -40.42 8.83 -10.24
C LYS A 217 -39.94 9.67 -11.42
N LYS A 218 -40.65 10.74 -11.75
CA LYS A 218 -40.25 11.62 -12.85
C LYS A 218 -38.87 12.25 -12.58
N PRO A 219 -38.07 12.55 -13.62
CA PRO A 219 -36.78 13.22 -13.44
C PRO A 219 -36.87 14.52 -12.63
N SER A 220 -37.95 15.28 -12.81
CA SER A 220 -38.25 16.50 -12.06
C SER A 220 -38.54 16.29 -10.57
N GLN A 221 -38.82 15.06 -10.15
CA GLN A 221 -39.10 14.68 -8.76
C GLN A 221 -37.90 13.95 -8.12
N ASN A 222 -36.82 13.76 -8.87
CA ASN A 222 -35.64 13.07 -8.38
C ASN A 222 -34.76 14.03 -7.57
N THR A 223 -34.56 13.71 -6.29
CA THR A 223 -33.81 14.54 -5.35
C THR A 223 -32.37 14.83 -5.80
N ILE A 224 -31.71 13.90 -6.50
CA ILE A 224 -30.33 14.09 -6.98
C ILE A 224 -30.32 15.10 -8.13
N ILE A 225 -31.28 15.00 -9.05
CA ILE A 225 -31.42 15.92 -10.17
C ILE A 225 -31.74 17.33 -9.66
N GLU A 226 -32.66 17.47 -8.72
CA GLU A 226 -32.96 18.76 -8.07
C GLU A 226 -31.71 19.38 -7.41
N LYS A 227 -30.93 18.58 -6.68
CA LYS A 227 -29.68 19.02 -6.05
C LYS A 227 -28.65 19.49 -7.09
N LEU A 228 -28.52 18.81 -8.22
CA LEU A 228 -27.61 19.17 -9.31
C LEU A 228 -27.96 20.50 -9.97
N PHE A 229 -29.26 20.81 -10.14
CA PHE A 229 -29.70 22.01 -10.87
C PHE A 229 -30.01 23.24 -9.99
N GLY A 230 -30.11 23.09 -8.66
CA GLY A 230 -30.35 24.25 -7.79
C GLY A 230 -30.34 24.01 -6.28
N GLY A 231 -30.53 22.77 -5.81
CA GLY A 231 -30.61 22.46 -4.37
C GLY A 231 -29.25 22.36 -3.65
N GLY A 232 -28.15 22.09 -4.36
CA GLY A 232 -26.83 21.86 -3.77
C GLY A 232 -26.76 20.58 -2.92
N PHE A 233 -25.58 20.29 -2.36
CA PHE A 233 -25.31 19.06 -1.59
C PHE A 233 -24.98 19.32 -0.11
N GLU A 234 -25.44 20.45 0.45
CA GLU A 234 -25.14 20.84 1.84
C GLU A 234 -25.63 19.83 2.88
N SER A 235 -26.80 19.20 2.63
CA SER A 235 -27.34 18.16 3.49
C SER A 235 -26.39 16.96 3.59
N ASP A 236 -25.75 16.59 2.48
CA ASP A 236 -24.83 15.46 2.41
C ASP A 236 -23.53 15.79 3.15
N SER A 237 -23.04 17.03 3.04
CA SER A 237 -21.88 17.48 3.82
C SER A 237 -22.13 17.44 5.33
N LYS A 238 -23.33 17.80 5.79
CA LYS A 238 -23.69 17.69 7.22
C LYS A 238 -23.73 16.23 7.65
N LEU A 239 -24.38 15.38 6.86
CA LEU A 239 -24.45 13.94 7.13
C LEU A 239 -23.06 13.32 7.26
N LEU A 240 -22.13 13.68 6.37
CA LEU A 240 -20.74 13.23 6.45
C LEU A 240 -20.04 13.70 7.73
N SER A 241 -20.19 14.98 8.10
CA SER A 241 -19.58 15.51 9.32
C SER A 241 -20.11 14.89 10.62
N GLU A 242 -21.37 14.45 10.61
CA GLU A 242 -22.02 13.81 11.75
C GLU A 242 -21.79 12.29 11.79
N THR A 243 -21.34 11.69 10.69
CA THR A 243 -21.08 10.24 10.60
C THR A 243 -19.77 9.90 11.30
N PRO A 244 -19.75 9.00 12.30
CA PRO A 244 -18.52 8.56 12.94
C PRO A 244 -17.65 7.77 11.94
N MET A 245 -16.58 8.39 11.44
CA MET A 245 -15.65 7.77 10.48
C MET A 245 -14.56 6.99 11.20
N ASP A 246 -14.97 6.02 12.03
CA ASP A 246 -14.02 5.13 12.71
C ASP A 246 -13.51 4.07 11.72
N VAL A 247 -12.54 4.46 10.89
CA VAL A 247 -11.90 3.64 9.85
C VAL A 247 -11.26 2.36 10.40
N ASN A 248 -11.02 2.32 11.72
CA ASN A 248 -10.38 1.18 12.35
C ASN A 248 -11.40 0.07 12.69
N LYS A 249 -12.72 0.36 12.67
CA LYS A 249 -13.80 -0.63 12.88
C LYS A 249 -14.05 -1.46 11.63
N ALA A 250 -13.11 -2.33 11.31
CA ALA A 250 -13.21 -3.25 10.20
C ALA A 250 -14.46 -4.15 10.28
N GLU A 251 -14.95 -4.46 11.49
CA GLU A 251 -16.17 -5.23 11.71
C GLU A 251 -17.46 -4.50 11.28
N ALA A 252 -17.42 -3.17 11.16
CA ALA A 252 -18.56 -2.36 10.76
C ALA A 252 -18.77 -2.32 9.24
N ILE A 253 -17.85 -2.91 8.47
CA ILE A 253 -17.82 -2.89 7.00
C ILE A 253 -17.43 -4.26 6.44
N GLN A 254 -17.87 -4.54 5.23
CA GLN A 254 -17.66 -5.78 4.50
C GLN A 254 -16.83 -5.44 3.27
N LEU A 255 -15.52 -5.42 3.44
CA LEU A 255 -14.56 -5.16 2.38
C LEU A 255 -14.10 -6.49 1.76
N VAL A 256 -14.05 -6.55 0.43
CA VAL A 256 -13.56 -7.74 -0.31
C VAL A 256 -12.15 -7.58 -0.85
N LEU A 257 -11.64 -6.35 -0.84
CA LEU A 257 -10.26 -6.00 -1.17
C LEU A 257 -9.65 -5.16 -0.04
N ASP A 258 -8.32 -5.15 0.03
CA ASP A 258 -7.57 -4.28 0.93
C ASP A 258 -8.02 -2.82 0.79
N SER A 259 -7.87 -2.03 1.84
CA SER A 259 -8.29 -0.63 1.84
C SER A 259 -7.41 0.16 2.80
N ASP A 260 -6.89 1.29 2.34
CA ASP A 260 -6.24 2.24 3.26
C ASP A 260 -7.30 3.05 4.04
N SER A 261 -6.86 3.91 4.96
CA SER A 261 -7.76 4.71 5.79
C SER A 261 -8.68 5.61 4.96
N SER A 262 -8.16 6.26 3.91
CA SER A 262 -8.94 7.18 3.05
C SER A 262 -9.97 6.44 2.19
N GLN A 263 -9.60 5.28 1.65
CA GLN A 263 -10.50 4.41 0.89
C GLN A 263 -11.60 3.84 1.79
N THR A 264 -11.27 3.51 3.03
CA THR A 264 -12.23 3.01 4.04
C THR A 264 -13.22 4.09 4.44
N GLU A 265 -12.74 5.32 4.60
CA GLU A 265 -13.60 6.49 4.86
C GLU A 265 -14.57 6.73 3.70
N ALA A 266 -14.15 6.56 2.45
CA ALA A 266 -15.04 6.63 1.29
C ALA A 266 -16.14 5.55 1.31
N VAL A 267 -15.84 4.33 1.76
CA VAL A 267 -16.84 3.25 1.91
C VAL A 267 -17.83 3.57 3.03
N LEU A 268 -17.35 4.07 4.17
CA LEU A 268 -18.20 4.49 5.29
C LEU A 268 -19.12 5.66 4.90
N ALA A 269 -18.58 6.64 4.17
CA ALA A 269 -19.33 7.75 3.61
C ALA A 269 -20.46 7.26 2.68
N ALA A 270 -20.16 6.33 1.77
CA ALA A 270 -21.16 5.74 0.88
C ALA A 270 -22.22 4.94 1.66
N LYS A 271 -21.80 4.21 2.70
CA LYS A 271 -22.70 3.44 3.58
C LYS A 271 -23.72 4.33 4.29
N SER A 272 -23.32 5.55 4.69
CA SER A 272 -24.23 6.52 5.33
C SER A 272 -25.39 6.98 4.44
N GLY A 273 -25.29 6.78 3.12
CA GLY A 273 -26.26 7.25 2.13
C GLY A 273 -25.99 8.66 1.60
N ALA A 274 -24.86 9.27 1.98
CA ALA A 274 -24.43 10.56 1.44
C ALA A 274 -24.08 10.47 -0.06
N ASN A 275 -24.45 11.51 -0.81
CA ASN A 275 -23.94 11.71 -2.17
C ASN A 275 -22.52 12.27 -2.10
N LEU A 276 -21.57 11.66 -2.83
CA LEU A 276 -20.15 11.92 -2.68
C LEU A 276 -19.40 11.94 -4.01
N VAL A 277 -18.36 12.76 -4.06
CA VAL A 277 -17.42 12.83 -5.19
C VAL A 277 -16.05 12.38 -4.68
N ILE A 278 -15.55 11.26 -5.19
CA ILE A 278 -14.23 10.74 -4.83
C ILE A 278 -13.24 11.14 -5.93
N GLN A 279 -12.23 11.92 -5.56
CA GLN A 279 -11.14 12.28 -6.46
C GLN A 279 -9.86 11.52 -6.07
N GLY A 280 -9.23 10.90 -7.06
CA GLY A 280 -7.96 10.19 -6.85
C GLY A 280 -7.05 10.29 -8.07
N PRO A 281 -5.75 10.65 -7.90
CA PRO A 281 -4.75 10.57 -8.96
C PRO A 281 -4.67 9.18 -9.63
N PRO A 282 -4.09 9.03 -10.83
CA PRO A 282 -3.82 7.73 -11.42
C PRO A 282 -3.03 6.82 -10.46
N GLY A 283 -3.40 5.54 -10.37
CA GLY A 283 -2.72 4.56 -9.51
C GLY A 283 -3.16 4.50 -8.04
N THR A 284 -4.06 5.38 -7.58
CA THR A 284 -4.52 5.44 -6.16
C THR A 284 -5.60 4.43 -5.76
N GLY A 285 -5.79 3.37 -6.54
CA GLY A 285 -6.75 2.31 -6.19
C GLY A 285 -8.23 2.67 -6.37
N LYS A 286 -8.61 3.68 -7.17
CA LYS A 286 -10.03 4.05 -7.39
C LYS A 286 -10.96 2.88 -7.70
N SER A 287 -10.58 1.99 -8.63
CA SER A 287 -11.40 0.81 -8.98
C SER A 287 -11.53 -0.17 -7.80
N GLN A 288 -10.52 -0.24 -6.92
CA GLN A 288 -10.55 -1.04 -5.71
C GLN A 288 -11.50 -0.42 -4.68
N THR A 289 -11.48 0.90 -4.49
CA THR A 289 -12.47 1.61 -3.67
C THR A 289 -13.90 1.40 -4.18
N ILE A 290 -14.13 1.48 -5.51
CA ILE A 290 -15.44 1.20 -6.12
C ILE A 290 -15.90 -0.23 -5.81
N THR A 291 -15.00 -1.21 -5.95
CA THR A 291 -15.31 -2.63 -5.66
C THR A 291 -15.71 -2.80 -4.19
N ASN A 292 -15.02 -2.14 -3.28
CA ASN A 292 -15.35 -2.16 -1.85
C ASN A 292 -16.67 -1.45 -1.52
N ILE A 293 -17.01 -0.36 -2.20
CA ILE A 293 -18.32 0.29 -2.06
C ILE A 293 -19.44 -0.65 -2.54
N ILE A 294 -19.26 -1.29 -3.69
CA ILE A 294 -20.24 -2.24 -4.26
C ILE A 294 -20.44 -3.44 -3.32
N SER A 295 -19.35 -4.05 -2.84
CA SER A 295 -19.44 -5.19 -1.92
C SER A 295 -20.12 -4.83 -0.59
N GLN A 296 -19.82 -3.66 -0.01
CA GLN A 296 -20.52 -3.18 1.17
C GLN A 296 -22.02 -2.98 0.90
N ALA A 297 -22.39 -2.40 -0.24
CA ALA A 297 -23.79 -2.20 -0.60
C ALA A 297 -24.53 -3.54 -0.84
N LEU A 298 -23.85 -4.53 -1.43
CA LEU A 298 -24.38 -5.89 -1.58
C LEU A 298 -24.59 -6.55 -0.21
N ALA A 299 -23.65 -6.39 0.72
CA ALA A 299 -23.79 -6.89 2.08
C ALA A 299 -24.95 -6.26 2.85
N ASP A 300 -25.31 -5.01 2.51
CA ASP A 300 -26.47 -4.29 3.04
C ASP A 300 -27.77 -4.57 2.25
N ASP A 301 -27.79 -5.60 1.38
CA ASP A 301 -28.93 -6.03 0.55
C ASP A 301 -29.49 -4.92 -0.37
N LYS A 302 -28.60 -4.06 -0.90
CA LYS A 302 -28.98 -2.97 -1.81
C LYS A 302 -28.86 -3.38 -3.27
N LYS A 303 -29.74 -2.82 -4.11
CA LYS A 303 -29.61 -2.84 -5.57
C LYS A 303 -28.63 -1.77 -6.02
N ILE A 304 -27.66 -2.13 -6.86
CA ILE A 304 -26.60 -1.22 -7.32
C ILE A 304 -26.63 -1.12 -8.84
N LEU A 305 -26.57 0.11 -9.36
CA LEU A 305 -26.32 0.39 -10.77
C LEU A 305 -24.94 1.06 -10.87
N PHE A 306 -23.98 0.37 -11.49
CA PHE A 306 -22.66 0.92 -11.76
C PHE A 306 -22.58 1.37 -13.22
N VAL A 307 -22.30 2.65 -13.44
CA VAL A 307 -22.20 3.28 -14.77
C VAL A 307 -20.83 3.91 -14.92
N ALA A 308 -20.22 3.74 -16.10
CA ALA A 308 -18.97 4.38 -16.46
C ALA A 308 -19.00 4.77 -17.95
N GLU A 309 -18.23 5.79 -18.32
CA GLU A 309 -18.11 6.24 -19.71
C GLU A 309 -17.39 5.21 -20.60
N LYS A 310 -16.32 4.60 -20.09
CA LYS A 310 -15.46 3.68 -20.86
C LYS A 310 -15.65 2.23 -20.45
N MET A 311 -15.70 1.32 -21.44
CA MET A 311 -15.81 -0.13 -21.20
C MET A 311 -14.68 -0.67 -20.31
N ALA A 312 -13.44 -0.19 -20.52
CA ALA A 312 -12.30 -0.62 -19.72
C ALA A 312 -12.49 -0.39 -18.21
N ALA A 313 -13.24 0.64 -17.80
CA ALA A 313 -13.54 0.87 -16.38
C ALA A 313 -14.54 -0.16 -15.83
N LEU A 314 -15.55 -0.52 -16.63
CA LEU A 314 -16.52 -1.57 -16.30
C LEU A 314 -15.82 -2.93 -16.16
N ASP A 315 -15.02 -3.31 -17.16
CA ASP A 315 -14.29 -4.58 -17.20
C ASP A 315 -13.33 -4.75 -16.01
N VAL A 316 -12.63 -3.67 -15.63
CA VAL A 316 -11.68 -3.70 -14.51
C VAL A 316 -12.41 -3.95 -13.18
N VAL A 317 -13.56 -3.32 -12.96
CA VAL A 317 -14.34 -3.51 -11.74
C VAL A 317 -14.99 -4.89 -11.74
N LYS A 318 -15.59 -5.31 -12.85
CA LYS A 318 -16.20 -6.63 -12.99
C LYS A 318 -15.21 -7.76 -12.74
N ARG A 319 -14.03 -7.72 -13.37
CA ARG A 319 -12.97 -8.71 -13.12
C ARG A 319 -12.55 -8.76 -11.65
N ARG A 320 -12.57 -7.62 -10.93
CA ARG A 320 -12.28 -7.61 -9.48
C ARG A 320 -13.40 -8.29 -8.68
N LEU A 321 -14.66 -8.01 -9.02
CA LEU A 321 -15.82 -8.66 -8.40
C LEU A 321 -15.79 -10.19 -8.64
N ASP A 322 -15.44 -10.61 -9.87
CA ASP A 322 -15.26 -12.03 -10.22
C ASP A 322 -14.14 -12.68 -9.41
N ASN A 323 -12.97 -12.03 -9.32
CA ASN A 323 -11.84 -12.51 -8.52
C ASN A 323 -12.16 -12.59 -7.01
N CYS A 324 -13.14 -11.81 -6.55
CA CYS A 324 -13.66 -11.85 -5.18
C CYS A 324 -14.85 -12.82 -5.01
N ASN A 325 -15.20 -13.61 -6.03
CA ASN A 325 -16.34 -14.54 -6.06
C ASN A 325 -17.71 -13.89 -5.78
N ILE A 326 -17.85 -12.60 -6.10
CA ILE A 326 -19.14 -11.87 -6.06
C ILE A 326 -19.60 -11.45 -7.45
N GLY A 327 -18.94 -11.96 -8.49
CA GLY A 327 -19.24 -11.73 -9.89
C GLY A 327 -20.64 -12.15 -10.30
N ASP A 328 -21.14 -13.26 -9.73
CA ASP A 328 -22.43 -13.86 -10.08
C ASP A 328 -23.63 -12.99 -9.67
N ALA A 329 -23.42 -12.04 -8.75
CA ALA A 329 -24.41 -11.04 -8.35
C ALA A 329 -24.48 -9.85 -9.32
N VAL A 330 -23.64 -9.82 -10.36
CA VAL A 330 -23.52 -8.71 -11.30
C VAL A 330 -24.07 -9.09 -12.66
N LEU A 331 -25.06 -8.32 -13.12
CA LEU A 331 -25.57 -8.42 -14.49
C LEU A 331 -24.89 -7.36 -15.38
N GLU A 332 -24.13 -7.80 -16.38
CA GLU A 332 -23.54 -6.93 -17.40
C GLU A 332 -24.59 -6.55 -18.46
N LEU A 333 -24.82 -5.25 -18.67
CA LEU A 333 -25.80 -4.74 -19.64
C LEU A 333 -25.16 -4.13 -20.91
N HIS A 334 -23.86 -4.33 -21.16
CA HIS A 334 -23.19 -3.72 -22.32
C HIS A 334 -23.42 -4.50 -23.63
N SER A 335 -23.60 -3.75 -24.73
CA SER A 335 -24.16 -4.19 -26.02
C SER A 335 -23.40 -5.31 -26.74
N HIS A 336 -22.08 -5.42 -26.52
CA HIS A 336 -21.25 -6.37 -27.29
C HIS A 336 -21.31 -7.83 -26.79
N LYS A 337 -21.86 -8.08 -25.58
CA LYS A 337 -22.03 -9.43 -24.99
C LYS A 337 -23.46 -9.73 -24.57
N ALA A 338 -24.28 -8.71 -24.34
CA ALA A 338 -25.67 -8.85 -23.89
C ALA A 338 -26.62 -9.05 -25.07
N ASN A 339 -26.46 -10.14 -25.84
CA ASN A 339 -27.59 -10.59 -26.65
C ASN A 339 -28.70 -11.07 -25.70
N LYS A 340 -29.98 -10.88 -26.04
CA LYS A 340 -31.13 -11.27 -25.19
C LYS A 340 -30.96 -12.67 -24.60
N LYS A 341 -30.38 -13.58 -25.39
CA LYS A 341 -30.04 -14.94 -24.99
C LYS A 341 -29.00 -15.02 -23.86
N SER A 342 -27.90 -14.27 -23.91
CA SER A 342 -26.87 -14.29 -22.85
C SER A 342 -27.36 -13.65 -21.56
N VAL A 343 -28.18 -12.60 -21.65
CA VAL A 343 -28.83 -11.99 -20.49
C VAL A 343 -29.76 -13.01 -19.83
N LEU A 344 -30.60 -13.68 -20.62
CA LEU A 344 -31.50 -14.71 -20.11
C LEU A 344 -30.74 -15.90 -19.52
N SER A 345 -29.65 -16.35 -20.15
CA SER A 345 -28.84 -17.44 -19.59
C SER A 345 -28.15 -17.03 -18.29
N SER A 346 -27.64 -15.79 -18.19
CA SER A 346 -27.05 -15.29 -16.95
C SER A 346 -28.08 -15.22 -15.82
N LEU A 347 -29.31 -14.80 -16.12
CA LEU A 347 -30.40 -14.77 -15.15
C LEU A 347 -30.81 -16.19 -14.72
N GLU A 348 -30.87 -17.13 -15.67
CA GLU A 348 -31.14 -18.54 -15.38
C GLU A 348 -30.06 -19.14 -14.48
N ASP A 349 -28.78 -18.93 -14.82
CA ASP A 349 -27.65 -19.40 -14.03
C ASP A 349 -27.73 -18.86 -12.60
N THR A 350 -27.93 -17.54 -12.42
CA THR A 350 -28.07 -16.93 -11.09
C THR A 350 -29.29 -17.45 -10.32
N LEU A 351 -30.43 -17.68 -10.98
CA LEU A 351 -31.65 -18.23 -10.35
C LEU A 351 -31.46 -19.68 -9.89
N LEU A 352 -30.63 -20.46 -10.60
CA LEU A 352 -30.33 -21.85 -10.27
C LEU A 352 -29.25 -22.00 -9.20
N GLN A 353 -28.57 -20.92 -8.82
CA GLN A 353 -27.56 -20.96 -7.75
C GLN A 353 -28.18 -21.27 -6.38
N ALA A 354 -27.52 -22.15 -5.63
CA ALA A 354 -27.87 -22.41 -4.24
C ALA A 354 -27.41 -21.25 -3.34
N SER A 355 -28.07 -21.09 -2.18
CA SER A 355 -27.65 -20.08 -1.20
C SER A 355 -26.18 -20.25 -0.82
N PRO A 356 -25.40 -19.17 -0.77
CA PRO A 356 -23.98 -19.24 -0.45
C PRO A 356 -23.76 -19.80 0.95
N VAL A 357 -22.76 -20.67 1.10
CA VAL A 357 -22.34 -21.19 2.41
C VAL A 357 -21.49 -20.12 3.09
N THR A 358 -22.09 -19.37 4.02
CA THR A 358 -21.36 -18.37 4.80
C THR A 358 -20.61 -19.06 5.95
N PRO A 359 -19.27 -19.01 6.00
CA PRO A 359 -18.54 -19.52 7.14
C PRO A 359 -18.87 -18.69 8.39
N GLN A 360 -19.03 -19.35 9.53
CA GLN A 360 -19.23 -18.70 10.81
C GLN A 360 -17.93 -18.00 11.23
N ARG A 361 -17.85 -16.67 11.04
CA ARG A 361 -16.63 -15.86 11.33
C ARG A 361 -16.73 -15.06 12.64
N SER A 362 -17.73 -15.33 13.48
CA SER A 362 -17.96 -14.55 14.70
C SER A 362 -16.76 -14.57 15.65
N GLU A 363 -16.12 -15.73 15.84
CA GLU A 363 -14.96 -15.87 16.73
C GLU A 363 -13.75 -15.08 16.21
N ASP A 364 -13.47 -15.13 14.91
CA ASP A 364 -12.37 -14.38 14.29
C ASP A 364 -12.57 -12.86 14.43
N ILE A 365 -13.82 -12.39 14.26
CA ILE A 365 -14.18 -10.97 14.44
C ILE A 365 -13.99 -10.55 15.90
N GLU A 366 -14.42 -11.37 16.87
CA GLU A 366 -14.22 -11.08 18.29
C GLU A 366 -12.73 -10.99 18.65
N GLN A 367 -11.91 -11.92 18.14
CA GLN A 367 -10.46 -11.88 18.32
C GLN A 367 -9.83 -10.62 17.72
N LEU A 368 -10.25 -10.24 16.51
CA LEU A 368 -9.79 -9.02 15.84
C LEU A 368 -10.09 -7.77 16.67
N VAL A 369 -11.32 -7.64 17.15
CA VAL A 369 -11.76 -6.51 18.00
C VAL A 369 -10.92 -6.45 19.28
N ALA A 370 -10.69 -7.60 19.94
CA ALA A 370 -9.89 -7.66 21.16
C ALA A 370 -8.41 -7.29 20.92
N LEU A 371 -7.79 -7.81 19.87
CA LEU A 371 -6.41 -7.50 19.49
C LEU A 371 -6.24 -6.02 19.15
N ARG A 372 -7.18 -5.47 18.37
CA ARG A 372 -7.18 -4.04 18.05
C ARG A 372 -7.31 -3.18 19.31
N ALA A 373 -8.26 -3.49 20.20
CA ALA A 373 -8.42 -2.75 21.44
C ALA A 373 -7.13 -2.76 22.28
N ARG A 374 -6.38 -3.86 22.27
CA ARG A 374 -5.07 -3.96 22.93
C ARG A 374 -4.00 -3.09 22.26
N LEU A 375 -3.96 -3.02 20.94
CA LEU A 375 -3.03 -2.16 20.20
C LEU A 375 -3.35 -0.67 20.37
N ASP A 376 -4.64 -0.32 20.33
CA ASP A 376 -5.13 1.04 20.58
C ASP A 376 -4.80 1.47 22.02
N ALA A 377 -5.01 0.58 22.99
CA ALA A 377 -4.64 0.82 24.39
C ALA A 377 -3.13 1.01 24.56
N TYR A 378 -2.30 0.21 23.90
CA TYR A 378 -0.84 0.38 23.91
C TYR A 378 -0.42 1.72 23.31
N THR A 379 -0.94 2.06 22.13
CA THR A 379 -0.66 3.33 21.46
C THR A 379 -1.06 4.51 22.33
N LYS A 380 -2.24 4.44 22.96
CA LYS A 380 -2.70 5.45 23.91
C LYS A 380 -1.78 5.54 25.13
N ALA A 381 -1.40 4.40 25.72
CA ALA A 381 -0.55 4.37 26.90
C ALA A 381 0.83 5.02 26.65
N VAL A 382 1.44 4.73 25.50
CA VAL A 382 2.75 5.26 25.11
C VAL A 382 2.72 6.78 24.84
N ASN A 383 1.60 7.29 24.33
CA ASN A 383 1.41 8.72 24.02
C ASN A 383 0.80 9.52 25.18
N THR A 384 0.28 8.87 26.22
CA THR A 384 -0.25 9.56 27.40
C THR A 384 0.93 9.97 28.31
N PRO A 385 0.94 11.20 28.84
CA PRO A 385 1.93 11.61 29.83
C PRO A 385 1.99 10.66 31.04
N VAL A 386 3.18 10.47 31.60
CA VAL A 386 3.36 9.75 32.87
C VAL A 386 2.79 10.63 33.98
N SER A 387 1.62 10.25 34.49
CA SER A 387 0.88 10.99 35.51
C SER A 387 0.64 12.44 35.08
N GLU A 388 0.84 13.42 35.96
CA GLU A 388 0.62 14.85 35.64
C GLU A 388 1.93 15.57 35.29
N THR A 389 2.98 14.84 34.91
CA THR A 389 4.30 15.45 34.61
C THR A 389 4.33 16.20 33.28
N GLY A 390 3.45 15.81 32.34
CA GLY A 390 3.46 16.30 30.96
C GLY A 390 4.48 15.61 30.04
N VAL A 391 5.25 14.65 30.56
CA VAL A 391 6.26 13.90 29.78
C VAL A 391 5.70 12.53 29.40
N THR A 392 5.66 12.21 28.11
CA THR A 392 5.21 10.89 27.62
C THR A 392 6.30 9.83 27.80
N TYR A 393 5.92 8.55 27.81
CA TYR A 393 6.87 7.44 27.89
C TYR A 393 7.96 7.54 26.82
N GLN A 394 7.60 7.90 25.58
CA GLN A 394 8.56 8.03 24.48
C GLN A 394 9.64 9.08 24.76
N VAL A 395 9.24 10.23 25.31
CA VAL A 395 10.17 11.30 25.66
C VAL A 395 11.06 10.87 26.82
N ALA A 396 10.48 10.25 27.85
CA ALA A 396 11.23 9.72 28.98
C ALA A 396 12.26 8.65 28.57
N LEU A 397 11.86 7.72 27.69
CA LEU A 397 12.76 6.70 27.13
C LEU A 397 13.89 7.34 26.31
N GLY A 398 13.59 8.35 25.50
CA GLY A 398 14.59 9.09 24.75
C GLY A 398 15.63 9.77 25.65
N HIS A 399 15.19 10.38 26.76
CA HIS A 399 16.10 10.93 27.76
C HIS A 399 16.93 9.84 28.44
N ALA A 400 16.32 8.71 28.80
CA ALA A 400 17.02 7.59 29.44
C ALA A 400 18.12 7.03 28.53
N MET A 401 17.82 6.74 27.26
CA MET A 401 18.80 6.22 26.29
C MET A 401 19.97 7.20 26.08
N LYS A 402 19.69 8.50 25.96
CA LYS A 402 20.73 9.53 25.84
C LYS A 402 21.62 9.60 27.07
N SER A 403 21.05 9.37 28.25
CA SER A 403 21.82 9.31 29.50
C SER A 403 22.63 8.02 29.62
N GLU A 404 22.08 6.86 29.21
CA GLU A 404 22.80 5.58 29.19
C GLU A 404 24.05 5.63 28.31
N GLU A 405 23.95 6.21 27.11
CA GLU A 405 25.10 6.40 26.20
C GLU A 405 26.20 7.24 26.85
N LYS A 406 25.85 8.29 27.59
CA LYS A 406 26.82 9.12 28.31
C LYS A 406 27.43 8.44 29.54
N LEU A 407 26.73 7.45 30.10
CA LEU A 407 27.14 6.70 31.28
C LEU A 407 27.89 5.41 30.93
N GLU A 408 28.04 5.09 29.65
CA GLU A 408 28.75 3.90 29.18
C GLU A 408 30.22 3.92 29.65
N GLY A 409 30.61 2.89 30.41
CA GLY A 409 31.95 2.79 31.03
C GLY A 409 32.11 3.40 32.42
N LEU A 410 31.05 4.01 32.99
CA LEU A 410 31.05 4.52 34.37
C LEU A 410 30.35 3.54 35.33
N ASP A 411 30.82 3.45 36.57
CA ASP A 411 30.17 2.67 37.62
C ASP A 411 28.89 3.38 38.12
N THR A 412 27.76 2.97 37.56
CA THR A 412 26.42 3.52 37.87
C THR A 412 25.90 3.08 39.24
N GLY A 413 26.57 2.14 39.93
CA GLY A 413 26.16 1.67 41.26
C GLY A 413 26.22 2.73 42.35
N ASN A 414 27.03 3.78 42.15
CA ASN A 414 27.23 4.89 43.09
C ASN A 414 26.33 6.09 42.82
N LEU A 415 25.49 6.06 41.78
CA LEU A 415 24.58 7.16 41.48
C LEU A 415 23.46 7.24 42.54
N PRO A 416 23.10 8.46 42.99
CA PRO A 416 22.02 8.63 43.94
C PRO A 416 20.70 8.12 43.35
N LYS A 417 20.09 7.15 44.02
CA LYS A 417 18.76 6.65 43.64
C LYS A 417 17.71 7.66 44.06
N VAL A 418 16.96 8.19 43.10
CA VAL A 418 15.77 9.00 43.37
C VAL A 418 14.79 8.13 44.18
N THR A 419 14.49 8.55 45.40
CA THR A 419 13.72 7.76 46.37
C THR A 419 12.38 8.42 46.68
N GLU A 420 11.47 8.39 45.69
CA GLU A 420 10.01 8.49 45.81
C GLU A 420 9.38 7.88 44.54
N PRO A 421 8.13 7.34 44.57
CA PRO A 421 7.50 6.87 43.34
C PRO A 421 7.19 8.07 42.43
N VAL A 422 8.02 8.23 41.38
CA VAL A 422 7.85 9.20 40.27
C VAL A 422 6.43 9.13 39.65
N ALA A 423 5.74 8.00 39.85
CA ALA A 423 4.36 7.76 39.44
C ALA A 423 3.33 8.78 39.99
N ASN A 424 3.64 9.61 40.98
CA ASN A 424 2.68 10.58 41.53
C ASN A 424 3.11 12.05 41.33
N TRP A 425 4.10 12.31 40.48
CA TRP A 425 4.59 13.67 40.29
C TRP A 425 3.62 14.52 39.48
N THR A 426 3.38 15.73 39.99
CA THR A 426 2.78 16.83 39.25
C THR A 426 3.81 17.56 38.40
N HIS A 427 3.37 18.31 37.39
CA HIS A 427 4.24 19.11 36.54
C HIS A 427 5.14 20.05 37.38
N SER A 428 4.58 20.70 38.41
CA SER A 428 5.34 21.62 39.28
C SER A 428 6.44 20.91 40.07
N GLN A 429 6.18 19.72 40.60
CA GLN A 429 7.18 18.93 41.33
C GLN A 429 8.30 18.45 40.40
N TYR A 430 7.95 18.05 39.18
CA TYR A 430 8.92 17.67 38.15
C TYR A 430 9.85 18.84 37.80
N THR A 431 9.29 20.01 37.45
CA THR A 431 10.09 21.19 37.09
C THR A 431 10.96 21.67 38.24
N LYS A 432 10.45 21.65 39.48
CA LYS A 432 11.23 22.03 40.66
C LYS A 432 12.41 21.08 40.86
N SER A 433 12.17 19.77 40.80
CA SER A 433 13.24 18.77 40.97
C SER A 433 14.30 18.90 39.86
N LEU A 434 13.88 19.12 38.62
CA LEU A 434 14.78 19.38 37.50
C LEU A 434 15.62 20.65 37.73
N GLY A 435 15.01 21.73 38.24
CA GLY A 435 15.71 22.97 38.60
C GLY A 435 16.81 22.74 39.63
N HIS A 436 16.53 21.99 40.71
CA HIS A 436 17.54 21.67 41.72
C HIS A 436 18.71 20.84 41.15
N VAL A 437 18.43 19.92 40.23
CA VAL A 437 19.47 19.13 39.55
C VAL A 437 20.30 20.02 38.63
N GLN A 438 19.67 20.95 37.90
CA GLN A 438 20.39 21.88 37.03
C GLN A 438 21.28 22.82 37.85
N GLU A 439 20.79 23.36 38.98
CA GLU A 439 21.61 24.17 39.90
C GLU A 439 22.85 23.41 40.39
N LEU A 440 22.71 22.11 40.69
CA LEU A 440 23.83 21.26 41.07
C LEU A 440 24.84 21.07 39.93
N VAL A 441 24.35 20.84 38.71
CA VAL A 441 25.20 20.70 37.52
C VAL A 441 25.97 21.99 37.27
N ASP A 442 25.29 23.14 37.25
CA ASP A 442 25.90 24.44 37.03
C ASP A 442 26.97 24.74 38.09
N TYR A 443 26.69 24.43 39.37
CA TYR A 443 27.65 24.58 40.45
C TYR A 443 28.91 23.72 40.26
N LEU A 444 28.72 22.45 39.88
CA LEU A 444 29.83 21.50 39.63
C LEU A 444 30.64 21.86 38.38
N GLU A 445 30.01 22.42 37.35
CA GLU A 445 30.71 22.92 36.16
C GLU A 445 31.61 24.12 36.48
N GLU A 446 31.15 25.03 37.35
CA GLU A 446 31.93 26.21 37.74
C GLU A 446 33.04 25.90 38.76
N HIS A 447 32.79 25.01 39.74
CA HIS A 447 33.68 24.80 40.89
C HIS A 447 34.48 23.49 40.84
N GLY A 448 34.17 22.61 39.88
CA GLY A 448 34.77 21.28 39.76
C GLY A 448 34.27 20.27 40.80
N ALA A 449 34.71 19.01 40.67
CA ALA A 449 34.27 17.95 41.58
C ALA A 449 34.77 18.21 43.02
N PRO A 450 33.93 18.03 44.06
CA PRO A 450 34.30 18.33 45.44
C PRO A 450 35.57 17.62 45.92
N ILE A 451 35.86 16.42 45.39
CA ILE A 451 37.06 15.66 45.74
C ILE A 451 38.37 16.32 45.28
N HIS A 452 38.32 17.19 44.28
CA HIS A 452 39.48 17.96 43.81
C HIS A 452 39.74 19.20 44.66
N ASN A 453 38.85 19.53 45.60
CA ASN A 453 39.08 20.62 46.53
C ASN A 453 40.21 20.24 47.51
N LEU A 454 41.24 21.08 47.64
CA LEU A 454 42.35 20.88 48.58
C LEU A 454 41.88 20.70 50.03
N TYR A 455 40.70 21.24 50.34
CA TYR A 455 40.07 21.14 51.66
C TYR A 455 38.97 20.07 51.73
N HIS A 456 38.78 19.21 50.72
CA HIS A 456 37.69 18.22 50.68
C HIS A 456 37.60 17.31 51.91
N SER A 457 38.74 17.05 52.56
CA SER A 457 38.84 16.22 53.77
C SER A 457 38.55 16.98 55.07
N THR A 458 38.40 18.30 55.01
CA THR A 458 38.13 19.12 56.18
C THR A 458 36.68 19.02 56.61
N LYS A 459 36.47 18.90 57.93
CA LYS A 459 35.14 19.03 58.55
C LYS A 459 34.92 20.42 59.15
N LEU A 460 35.84 21.36 58.90
CA LEU A 460 35.74 22.72 59.42
C LEU A 460 34.70 23.51 58.64
N THR A 461 33.66 23.95 59.33
CA THR A 461 32.64 24.85 58.78
C THR A 461 33.06 26.32 58.80
N GLU A 462 34.08 26.67 59.59
CA GLU A 462 34.59 28.03 59.74
C GLU A 462 36.13 28.08 59.88
N PHE A 463 36.75 28.99 59.12
CA PHE A 463 38.20 29.21 59.09
C PHE A 463 38.56 30.64 59.49
N SER A 464 38.92 30.84 60.76
CA SER A 464 39.25 32.15 61.31
C SER A 464 40.70 32.56 61.05
N PRO A 465 41.05 33.86 61.08
CA PRO A 465 42.43 34.32 60.93
C PRO A 465 43.41 33.70 61.94
N ALA A 466 42.94 33.43 63.17
CA ALA A 466 43.75 32.75 64.18
C ALA A 466 44.09 31.31 63.79
N LYS A 467 43.11 30.57 63.23
CA LYS A 467 43.35 29.22 62.68
C LYS A 467 44.25 29.27 61.46
N HIS A 468 44.14 30.30 60.61
CA HIS A 468 45.04 30.50 59.49
C HIS A 468 46.49 30.66 59.97
N SER A 469 46.76 31.57 60.90
CA SER A 469 48.11 31.76 61.45
C SER A 469 48.66 30.49 62.10
N GLN A 470 47.81 29.75 62.82
CA GLN A 470 48.20 28.46 63.41
C GLN A 470 48.53 27.41 62.34
N ALA A 471 47.71 27.28 61.30
CA ALA A 471 47.94 26.36 60.20
C ALA A 471 49.23 26.71 59.44
N THR A 472 49.48 28.01 59.18
CA THR A 472 50.72 28.47 58.54
C THR A 472 51.95 28.15 59.41
N SER A 473 51.85 28.33 60.73
CA SER A 473 52.94 28.00 61.66
C SER A 473 53.22 26.49 61.68
N LEU A 474 52.18 25.66 61.71
CA LEU A 474 52.31 24.19 61.68
C LEU A 474 52.87 23.70 60.35
N ALA A 475 52.40 24.26 59.22
CA ALA A 475 52.91 23.95 57.90
C ALA A 475 54.41 24.29 57.78
N LYS A 476 54.83 25.44 58.31
CA LYS A 476 56.24 25.81 58.36
C LYS A 476 57.07 24.85 59.21
N GLY A 477 56.59 24.50 60.40
CA GLY A 477 57.26 23.50 61.25
C GLY A 477 57.35 22.11 60.61
N LEU A 478 56.35 21.72 59.80
CA LEU A 478 56.37 20.48 59.03
C LEU A 478 57.46 20.49 57.96
N ILE A 479 57.59 21.60 57.22
CA ILE A 479 58.65 21.80 56.21
C ILE A 479 60.03 21.68 56.86
N ASP A 480 60.24 22.37 57.99
CA ASP A 480 61.52 22.33 58.70
C ASP A 480 61.85 20.91 59.20
N SER A 481 60.85 20.18 59.71
CA SER A 481 61.02 18.78 60.15
C SER A 481 61.30 17.83 58.99
N GLN A 482 60.65 18.05 57.84
CA GLN A 482 60.83 17.27 56.63
C GLN A 482 62.22 17.46 56.04
N GLN A 483 62.74 18.69 56.08
CA GLN A 483 64.10 18.99 55.65
C GLN A 483 65.15 18.39 56.59
N GLY A 484 64.93 18.45 57.90
CA GLY A 484 65.79 17.77 58.88
C GLY A 484 65.83 16.25 58.69
N LEU A 485 64.68 15.62 58.38
CA LEU A 485 64.64 14.19 58.04
C LEU A 485 65.44 13.90 56.77
N LEU A 486 65.28 14.72 55.73
CA LEU A 486 66.02 14.57 54.47
C LEU A 486 67.53 14.61 54.67
N GLU A 487 68.02 15.57 55.47
CA GLU A 487 69.44 15.71 55.79
C GLU A 487 69.96 14.51 56.59
N ALA A 488 69.24 14.08 57.63
CA ALA A 488 69.64 12.93 58.44
C ALA A 488 69.68 11.61 57.64
N VAL A 489 68.70 11.39 56.76
CA VAL A 489 68.65 10.19 55.92
C VAL A 489 69.71 10.25 54.83
N ALA A 490 69.99 11.42 54.26
CA ALA A 490 71.07 11.58 53.28
C ALA A 490 72.44 11.27 53.90
N GLU A 491 72.69 11.71 55.14
CA GLU A 491 73.93 11.42 55.87
C GLU A 491 74.10 9.92 56.14
N LEU A 492 73.05 9.25 56.64
CA LEU A 492 73.07 7.79 56.86
C LEU A 492 73.25 7.00 55.55
N ASN A 493 72.60 7.45 54.48
CA ASN A 493 72.69 6.84 53.16
C ASN A 493 74.09 6.97 52.56
N GLN A 494 74.79 8.08 52.83
CA GLN A 494 76.19 8.27 52.46
C GLN A 494 77.13 7.38 53.29
N GLN A 495 76.91 7.25 54.60
CA GLN A 495 77.71 6.38 55.47
C GLN A 495 77.57 4.89 55.10
N ALA A 496 76.41 4.48 54.60
CA ALA A 496 76.15 3.12 54.12
C ALA A 496 76.62 2.87 52.67
N GLU A 497 77.25 3.86 52.03
CA GLU A 497 77.74 3.81 50.63
C GLU A 497 76.67 3.39 49.61
N LEU A 498 75.41 3.79 49.83
CA LEU A 498 74.31 3.49 48.93
C LEU A 498 74.34 4.42 47.70
N ALA A 499 74.13 3.86 46.51
CA ALA A 499 74.24 4.59 45.23
C ALA A 499 73.11 5.60 44.96
N ASN A 500 72.01 5.54 45.72
CA ASN A 500 70.82 6.36 45.48
C ASN A 500 70.95 7.74 46.13
N GLU A 501 70.76 8.83 45.39
CA GLU A 501 70.74 10.20 45.95
C GLU A 501 69.39 10.54 46.62
N VAL A 502 69.44 11.11 47.82
CA VAL A 502 68.26 11.58 48.55
C VAL A 502 68.03 13.07 48.26
N LYS A 503 67.01 13.40 47.46
CA LYS A 503 66.69 14.79 47.02
C LYS A 503 65.32 15.30 47.45
N CYS A 504 64.40 14.39 47.73
CA CYS A 504 63.02 14.70 48.09
C CYS A 504 62.50 13.68 49.11
N TYR A 505 61.41 14.00 49.79
CA TYR A 505 60.88 13.17 50.88
C TYR A 505 60.61 11.72 50.48
N GLU A 506 60.13 11.48 49.27
CA GLU A 506 59.87 10.13 48.75
C GLU A 506 61.17 9.33 48.53
N SER A 507 62.22 9.98 48.04
CA SER A 507 63.55 9.34 47.92
C SER A 507 64.18 9.09 49.29
N ALA A 508 63.94 9.97 50.29
CA ALA A 508 64.36 9.71 51.66
C ALA A 508 63.66 8.48 52.24
N LEU A 509 62.34 8.35 52.12
CA LEU A 509 61.61 7.17 52.62
C LEU A 509 62.12 5.86 51.98
N THR A 510 62.41 5.89 50.69
CA THR A 510 62.95 4.73 49.97
C THR A 510 64.36 4.36 50.45
N ALA A 511 65.23 5.35 50.68
CA ALA A 511 66.55 5.14 51.25
C ALA A 511 66.46 4.62 52.69
N LEU A 512 65.53 5.14 53.50
CA LEU A 512 65.32 4.75 54.89
C LEU A 512 64.89 3.27 55.00
N ASN A 513 63.96 2.82 54.16
CA ASN A 513 63.59 1.41 54.08
C ASN A 513 64.79 0.51 53.73
N SER A 514 65.66 0.97 52.81
CA SER A 514 66.85 0.23 52.40
C SER A 514 67.88 0.15 53.53
N LEU A 515 68.09 1.25 54.25
CA LEU A 515 68.94 1.33 55.45
C LEU A 515 68.40 0.46 56.58
N GLU A 516 67.09 0.40 56.78
CA GLU A 516 66.45 -0.44 57.78
C GLU A 516 66.65 -1.93 57.47
N HIS A 517 66.60 -2.33 56.20
CA HIS A 517 66.93 -3.69 55.79
C HIS A 517 68.40 -4.05 56.04
N ILE A 518 69.32 -3.09 55.89
CA ILE A 518 70.74 -3.28 56.23
C ILE A 518 70.91 -3.42 57.75
N ALA A 519 70.26 -2.56 58.53
CA ALA A 519 70.32 -2.56 59.99
C ALA A 519 69.75 -3.85 60.60
N ASN A 520 68.69 -4.41 60.00
CA ASN A 520 68.03 -5.62 60.46
C ASN A 520 68.64 -6.92 59.90
N LYS A 521 69.78 -6.85 59.22
CA LYS A 521 70.46 -8.03 58.69
C LYS A 521 71.06 -8.87 59.84
N PRO A 522 70.86 -10.21 59.87
CA PRO A 522 71.50 -11.07 60.86
C PRO A 522 73.04 -11.09 60.67
N GLU A 523 73.81 -11.29 61.74
CA GLU A 523 75.28 -11.38 61.69
C GLU A 523 75.71 -12.58 60.81
N LEU A 524 76.00 -12.32 59.53
CA LEU A 524 76.50 -13.32 58.60
C LEU A 524 78.02 -13.47 58.75
N MET A 525 78.47 -14.04 59.87
CA MET A 525 79.88 -14.37 60.08
C MET A 525 80.25 -15.63 59.27
N GLY A 526 81.27 -15.52 58.40
CA GLY A 526 81.84 -16.64 57.64
C GLY A 526 81.25 -16.90 56.25
N ILE A 527 80.32 -16.05 55.79
CA ILE A 527 79.77 -16.12 54.42
C ILE A 527 80.49 -15.11 53.53
N ASP A 528 81.23 -15.60 52.54
CA ASP A 528 81.87 -14.78 51.52
C ASP A 528 80.82 -14.31 50.50
N VAL A 529 80.26 -13.12 50.76
CA VAL A 529 79.27 -12.45 49.91
C VAL A 529 79.88 -11.84 48.64
N SER A 530 81.20 -11.90 48.47
CA SER A 530 81.90 -11.33 47.30
C SER A 530 82.09 -12.31 46.12
N LYS A 531 81.62 -13.56 46.25
CA LYS A 531 81.71 -14.57 45.18
C LYS A 531 80.65 -14.37 44.09
N ASP A 532 81.08 -14.38 42.83
CA ASP A 532 80.21 -14.29 41.64
C ASP A 532 79.14 -15.40 41.55
N LEU A 533 79.33 -16.51 42.27
CA LEU A 533 78.36 -17.61 42.39
C LEU A 533 76.98 -17.16 42.95
N TRP A 534 76.93 -16.10 43.76
CA TRP A 534 75.67 -15.54 44.26
C TRP A 534 74.85 -14.87 43.14
N LEU A 535 75.51 -14.29 42.14
CA LEU A 535 74.89 -13.68 40.97
C LEU A 535 74.48 -14.75 39.94
N GLU A 536 75.32 -15.75 39.70
CA GLU A 536 75.05 -16.80 38.70
C GLU A 536 73.94 -17.77 39.12
N ARG A 537 73.80 -18.09 40.41
CA ARG A 537 72.80 -19.04 40.92
C ARG A 537 71.77 -18.42 41.87
N GLY A 538 71.65 -17.09 41.84
CA GLY A 538 70.79 -16.32 42.74
C GLY A 538 69.33 -16.80 42.72
N GLU A 539 68.75 -17.03 41.54
CA GLU A 539 67.36 -17.52 41.44
C GLU A 539 67.14 -18.89 42.08
N GLN A 540 68.07 -19.84 41.87
CA GLN A 540 67.96 -21.18 42.45
C GLN A 540 68.06 -21.15 43.99
N ILE A 541 68.91 -20.28 44.53
CA ILE A 541 69.04 -20.09 45.98
C ILE A 541 67.76 -19.47 46.55
N LEU A 542 67.20 -18.48 45.85
CA LEU A 542 65.93 -17.85 46.22
C LEU A 542 64.75 -18.83 46.17
N GLU A 543 64.71 -19.68 45.15
CA GLU A 543 63.68 -20.71 45.00
C GLU A 543 63.76 -21.73 46.14
N GLN A 544 64.96 -22.21 46.49
CA GLN A 544 65.17 -23.11 47.62
C GLN A 544 64.80 -22.46 48.97
N ALA A 545 65.15 -21.19 49.17
CA ALA A 545 64.75 -20.46 50.37
C ALA A 545 63.22 -20.30 50.46
N ARG A 546 62.55 -19.96 49.35
CA ARG A 546 61.08 -19.87 49.28
C ARG A 546 60.41 -21.22 49.54
N LEU A 547 60.95 -22.30 48.98
CA LEU A 547 60.49 -23.66 49.26
C LEU A 547 60.65 -24.01 50.74
N GLY A 548 61.78 -23.65 51.35
CA GLY A 548 62.01 -23.82 52.79
C GLY A 548 60.99 -23.07 53.64
N VAL A 549 60.69 -21.80 53.31
CA VAL A 549 59.66 -21.02 54.01
C VAL A 549 58.27 -21.64 53.83
N LYS A 550 57.94 -22.09 52.61
CA LYS A 550 56.64 -22.73 52.34
C LYS A 550 56.48 -24.05 53.07
N LEU A 551 57.56 -24.85 53.13
CA LEU A 551 57.62 -26.06 53.94
C LEU A 551 57.42 -25.71 55.41
N GLN A 552 58.16 -24.75 55.95
CA GLN A 552 58.05 -24.36 57.35
C GLN A 552 56.65 -23.85 57.72
N GLY A 553 55.98 -23.10 56.83
CA GLY A 553 54.58 -22.72 56.98
C GLY A 553 53.64 -23.93 57.00
N SER A 554 53.81 -24.87 56.06
CA SER A 554 53.04 -26.11 56.01
C SER A 554 53.27 -26.99 57.25
N LYS A 555 54.47 -26.96 57.84
CA LYS A 555 54.76 -27.63 59.12
C LYS A 555 53.90 -27.08 60.24
N SER A 556 53.88 -25.76 60.36
CA SER A 556 53.21 -25.05 61.45
C SER A 556 51.71 -25.29 61.42
N GLU A 557 51.12 -25.39 60.22
CA GLU A 557 49.71 -25.80 60.05
C GLU A 557 49.48 -27.26 60.47
N LEU A 558 50.33 -28.18 60.03
CA LEU A 558 50.20 -29.60 60.39
C LEU A 558 50.48 -29.86 61.88
N GLU A 559 51.35 -29.08 62.53
CA GLU A 559 51.64 -29.16 63.98
C GLU A 559 50.42 -28.79 64.84
N GLN A 560 49.39 -28.15 64.28
CA GLN A 560 48.12 -27.90 64.98
C GLN A 560 47.19 -29.12 64.99
N GLU A 561 47.27 -29.98 63.97
CA GLU A 561 46.40 -31.14 63.84
C GLU A 561 47.06 -32.47 64.26
N PHE A 562 48.39 -32.55 64.22
CA PHE A 562 49.14 -33.76 64.54
C PHE A 562 50.04 -33.59 65.76
N ALA A 563 50.13 -34.63 66.58
CA ALA A 563 51.06 -34.65 67.71
C ALA A 563 52.52 -34.64 67.21
N PRO A 564 53.47 -34.02 67.95
CA PRO A 564 54.85 -33.85 67.50
C PRO A 564 55.54 -35.16 67.08
N GLN A 565 55.19 -36.28 67.73
CA GLN A 565 55.77 -37.60 67.40
C GLN A 565 55.44 -38.08 65.98
N ALA A 566 54.40 -37.53 65.34
CA ALA A 566 54.03 -37.88 63.97
C ALA A 566 55.07 -37.39 62.94
N PHE A 567 55.78 -36.29 63.23
CA PHE A 567 56.80 -35.74 62.32
C PHE A 567 58.17 -36.42 62.45
N GLU A 568 58.40 -37.11 63.57
CA GLU A 568 59.64 -37.87 63.81
C GLU A 568 59.52 -39.34 63.37
N HIS A 569 58.32 -39.78 62.98
CA HIS A 569 58.07 -41.15 62.53
C HIS A 569 58.47 -41.35 61.06
N ASP A 570 59.20 -42.42 60.76
CA ASP A 570 59.59 -42.76 59.39
C ASP A 570 58.42 -43.39 58.62
N TRP A 571 57.69 -42.55 57.90
CA TRP A 571 56.55 -42.95 57.08
C TRP A 571 56.91 -43.72 55.80
N THR A 572 58.20 -43.93 55.50
CA THR A 572 58.62 -44.61 54.26
C THR A 572 58.15 -46.06 54.15
N SER A 573 57.97 -46.76 55.27
CA SER A 573 57.48 -48.15 55.29
C SER A 573 56.00 -48.28 54.89
N THR A 574 55.16 -47.28 55.22
CA THR A 574 53.73 -47.21 54.89
C THR A 574 53.46 -46.86 53.42
N ARG A 575 54.46 -46.33 52.69
CA ARG A 575 54.34 -45.98 51.25
C ARG A 575 54.19 -47.21 50.33
N ARG A 576 54.52 -48.43 50.75
CA ARG A 576 54.55 -49.62 49.87
C ARG A 576 53.19 -50.30 49.60
N VAL A 577 52.09 -49.93 50.28
CA VAL A 577 50.82 -50.70 50.22
C VAL A 577 49.66 -50.00 49.47
N ARG A 578 49.83 -48.80 48.92
CA ARG A 578 48.72 -48.06 48.26
C ARG A 578 49.01 -47.68 46.80
N HIS A 579 49.05 -48.69 45.93
CA HIS A 579 48.94 -48.49 44.47
C HIS A 579 47.51 -48.73 43.93
N TYR A 580 46.50 -48.82 44.80
CA TYR A 580 45.08 -48.88 44.45
C TYR A 580 44.26 -47.94 45.34
N GLY A 581 43.62 -46.93 44.73
CA GLY A 581 42.61 -46.07 45.36
C GLY A 581 43.15 -44.72 45.88
N GLN A 582 42.66 -43.63 45.28
CA GLN A 582 42.99 -42.24 45.56
C GLN A 582 42.73 -41.82 47.02
N GLU A 583 43.40 -40.72 47.41
CA GLU A 583 43.33 -39.99 48.69
C GLU A 583 44.30 -40.45 49.80
N MET A 584 45.55 -39.98 49.67
CA MET A 584 46.28 -39.29 50.74
C MET A 584 47.57 -38.70 50.16
N VAL A 585 47.55 -37.42 49.81
CA VAL A 585 48.75 -36.65 49.39
C VAL A 585 48.85 -35.45 50.32
N ALA A 586 49.59 -35.58 51.43
CA ALA A 586 49.95 -34.40 52.24
C ALA A 586 51.08 -34.59 53.27
N LEU A 587 51.55 -35.81 53.59
CA LEU A 587 52.51 -36.02 54.70
C LEU A 587 53.90 -36.49 54.26
N SER A 588 54.26 -36.27 53.00
CA SER A 588 55.36 -37.00 52.37
C SER A 588 56.55 -36.13 51.94
N LEU A 589 56.67 -34.92 52.49
CA LEU A 589 57.73 -33.95 52.19
C LEU A 589 58.48 -33.47 53.45
N TRP A 590 58.43 -34.26 54.51
CA TRP A 590 59.16 -34.03 55.77
C TRP A 590 60.29 -35.03 55.93
#